data_AF-A0A923CLR8-F1
#
_entry.id   AF-A0A923CLR8-F1
#
_cell.length_a   1.000
_cell.length_b   1.000
_cell.length_c   1.000
_cell.angle_alpha   90.00
_cell.angle_beta   90.00
_cell.angle_gamma   90.00
#
_symmetry.space_group_name_H-M   'P 1'
#
loop_
_entity.id
_entity.type
_entity.pdbx_description
1 polymer ?
#
loop_
_entity_poly.entity_id
_entity_poly.type
_entity_poly.pdbx_seq_one_letter_code
_entity_poly.pdbx_strand_id
1 'polypeptide(L)'
;MNKIQKMIASSALVLFANSSWATEVEEQTLLKNLAYGQLIELNQYSSGQQKGLMLRLFATPARDETCGLETGATCKNNHLITVATFDELPEVQVHTLQAKGEFVKADWVVPKTPETTVDQAELVLTFREYHRFSTRANPKLPKKVFQVNLKITSARVEEVLLTKQVSNQ
;
A
#
# COMPACT_ATOMS: atom_id res chain seq x y z
N MET A 1 20.46 -63.96 4.21
CA MET A 1 19.25 -63.10 4.15
C MET A 1 19.07 -62.42 5.51
N ASN A 2 18.71 -61.16 5.72
CA ASN A 2 18.98 -59.86 5.09
C ASN A 2 18.42 -58.81 6.11
N LYS A 3 19.27 -57.89 6.61
CA LYS A 3 18.98 -56.55 7.18
C LYS A 3 17.82 -56.41 8.20
N ILE A 4 18.11 -56.29 9.51
CA ILE A 4 18.36 -55.02 10.25
C ILE A 4 17.23 -53.99 10.08
N GLN A 5 16.45 -53.86 11.16
CA GLN A 5 15.79 -52.68 11.73
C GLN A 5 15.56 -51.50 10.77
N LYS A 6 14.29 -51.26 10.40
CA LYS A 6 13.86 -49.97 9.85
C LYS A 6 13.04 -49.19 10.87
N MET A 7 13.73 -48.17 11.38
CA MET A 7 13.30 -46.80 11.63
C MET A 7 12.11 -46.56 12.56
N ILE A 8 12.51 -46.25 13.80
CA ILE A 8 11.83 -45.38 14.75
C ILE A 8 11.60 -44.00 14.13
N ALA A 9 10.41 -43.49 14.41
CA ALA A 9 9.96 -42.11 14.45
C ALA A 9 10.97 -40.99 14.12
N SER A 10 10.60 -40.16 13.16
CA SER A 10 10.84 -38.72 13.22
C SER A 10 9.77 -38.01 12.40
N SER A 11 8.59 -37.87 13.00
CA SER A 11 7.66 -36.82 12.63
C SER A 11 8.31 -35.49 12.99
N ALA A 12 9.05 -34.92 12.04
CA ALA A 12 9.41 -33.51 12.07
C ALA A 12 8.11 -32.73 11.86
N LEU A 13 7.47 -32.37 12.96
CA LEU A 13 6.40 -31.38 12.98
C LEU A 13 7.05 -30.05 12.57
N VAL A 14 7.01 -29.73 11.28
CA VAL A 14 7.40 -28.40 10.79
C VAL A 14 6.32 -27.45 11.26
N LEU A 15 6.53 -26.87 12.44
CA LEU A 15 5.80 -25.70 12.90
C LEU A 15 6.17 -24.55 11.94
N PHE A 16 5.35 -24.34 10.92
CA PHE A 16 5.29 -23.05 10.25
C PHE A 16 4.79 -22.05 11.28
N ALA A 17 5.73 -21.45 12.01
CA ALA A 17 5.47 -20.20 12.71
C ALA A 17 5.12 -19.19 11.62
N ASN A 18 3.82 -18.94 11.42
CA ASN A 18 3.33 -17.77 10.69
C ASN A 18 3.70 -16.54 11.53
N SER A 19 4.97 -16.18 11.45
CA SER A 19 5.54 -15.00 12.05
C SER A 19 4.98 -13.84 11.23
N SER A 20 3.83 -13.29 11.66
CA SER A 20 3.27 -12.02 11.18
C SER A 20 4.18 -10.89 11.67
N TRP A 21 5.41 -10.85 11.15
CA TRP A 21 6.30 -9.72 11.31
C TRP A 21 5.88 -8.78 10.19
N ALA A 22 5.31 -7.64 10.56
CA ALA A 22 5.26 -6.52 9.64
C ALA A 22 6.69 -6.32 9.14
N THR A 23 6.95 -6.65 7.87
CA THR A 23 8.29 -6.52 7.30
C THR A 23 8.69 -5.06 7.42
N GLU A 24 9.73 -4.78 8.20
CA GLU A 24 10.26 -3.44 8.34
C GLU A 24 10.54 -2.86 6.95
N VAL A 25 10.14 -1.62 6.74
CA VAL A 25 10.40 -0.94 5.47
C VAL A 25 11.90 -0.72 5.34
N GLU A 26 12.45 -1.14 4.20
CA GLU A 26 13.89 -0.97 3.92
C GLU A 26 14.32 0.49 4.09
N GLU A 27 15.43 0.72 4.79
CA GLU A 27 15.97 2.05 5.08
C GLU A 27 16.13 2.90 3.81
N GLN A 28 16.61 2.32 2.71
CA GLN A 28 16.72 3.03 1.44
C GLN A 28 15.37 3.50 0.91
N THR A 29 14.31 2.71 1.10
CA THR A 29 12.95 3.11 0.70
C THR A 29 12.49 4.30 1.53
N LEU A 30 12.75 4.30 2.84
CA LEU A 30 12.45 5.43 3.71
C LEU A 30 13.21 6.70 3.28
N LEU A 31 14.53 6.59 3.07
CA LEU A 31 15.37 7.73 2.64
C LEU A 31 14.92 8.32 1.31
N LYS A 32 14.53 7.49 0.34
CA LYS A 32 14.00 7.96 -0.96
C LYS A 32 12.71 8.76 -0.79
N ASN A 33 11.79 8.28 0.06
CA ASN A 33 10.55 8.97 0.35
C ASN A 33 10.79 10.29 1.10
N LEU A 34 11.76 10.35 2.01
CA LEU A 34 12.13 11.58 2.71
C LEU A 34 12.82 12.60 1.79
N ALA A 35 13.68 12.15 0.89
CA ALA A 35 14.49 13.05 0.06
C ALA A 35 13.71 13.68 -1.11
N TYR A 36 12.81 12.92 -1.75
CA TYR A 36 12.10 13.38 -2.95
C TYR A 36 10.68 12.82 -3.10
N GLY A 37 10.15 12.16 -2.06
CA GLY A 37 8.77 11.68 -2.09
C GLY A 37 7.77 12.83 -2.00
N GLN A 38 6.70 12.74 -2.79
CA GLN A 38 5.56 13.64 -2.65
C GLN A 38 4.71 13.17 -1.47
N LEU A 39 4.54 14.02 -0.46
CA LEU A 39 3.64 13.81 0.66
C LEU A 39 2.19 14.16 0.28
N ILE A 40 1.27 13.24 0.56
CA ILE A 40 -0.17 13.40 0.37
C ILE A 40 -0.86 13.11 1.70
N GLU A 41 -1.58 14.11 2.24
CA GLU A 41 -2.32 13.95 3.49
C GLU A 41 -3.69 13.31 3.22
N LEU A 42 -3.82 12.02 3.56
CA LEU A 42 -5.06 11.28 3.30
C LEU A 42 -6.22 11.76 4.18
N ASN A 43 -5.92 12.33 5.35
CA ASN A 43 -6.93 12.92 6.24
C ASN A 43 -7.62 14.16 5.65
N GLN A 44 -7.11 14.78 4.59
CA GLN A 44 -7.78 15.90 3.92
C GLN A 44 -8.94 15.45 3.03
N TYR A 45 -8.97 14.17 2.65
CA TYR A 45 -10.04 13.57 1.86
C TYR A 45 -11.26 13.22 2.73
N SER A 46 -12.44 13.18 2.11
CA SER A 46 -13.73 12.97 2.79
C SER A 46 -13.90 13.87 4.03
N SER A 47 -14.00 15.18 3.80
CA SER A 47 -14.16 16.17 4.87
C SER A 47 -15.44 15.93 5.68
N GLY A 48 -15.41 16.28 6.97
CA GLY A 48 -16.55 16.10 7.89
C GLY A 48 -16.71 14.69 8.48
N GLN A 49 -15.92 13.71 8.03
CA GLN A 49 -15.86 12.40 8.68
C GLN A 49 -14.86 12.42 9.85
N GLN A 50 -15.25 11.83 10.98
CA GLN A 50 -14.34 11.56 12.09
C GLN A 50 -13.34 10.49 11.66
N LYS A 51 -12.05 10.74 11.91
CA LYS A 51 -10.94 9.85 11.52
C LYS A 51 -10.25 9.37 12.80
N GLY A 52 -10.16 8.06 12.97
CA GLY A 52 -9.50 7.44 14.12
C GLY A 52 -7.98 7.34 13.99
N LEU A 53 -7.45 7.53 12.77
CA LEU A 53 -6.02 7.44 12.48
C LEU A 53 -5.55 8.61 11.63
N MET A 54 -4.30 9.00 11.82
CA MET A 54 -3.58 9.93 10.97
C MET A 54 -2.81 9.17 9.90
N LEU A 55 -3.16 9.41 8.64
CA LEU A 55 -2.69 8.69 7.47
C LEU A 55 -2.04 9.65 6.47
N ARG A 56 -0.82 9.31 6.06
CA ARG A 56 -0.10 10.02 4.99
C ARG A 56 0.39 9.02 3.96
N LEU A 57 0.26 9.38 2.69
CA LEU A 57 0.77 8.63 1.57
C LEU A 57 1.97 9.36 0.97
N PHE A 58 3.09 8.67 0.84
CA PHE A 58 4.25 9.13 0.10
C PHE A 58 4.24 8.48 -1.27
N ALA A 59 4.53 9.26 -2.31
CA ALA A 59 4.68 8.78 -3.68
C ALA A 59 6.10 9.10 -4.17
N THR A 60 6.83 8.08 -4.58
CA THR A 60 8.18 8.22 -5.15
C THR A 60 8.24 7.64 -6.56
N PRO A 61 8.90 8.30 -7.52
CA PRO A 61 9.07 7.77 -8.87
C PRO A 61 9.67 6.36 -8.87
N ALA A 62 8.95 5.40 -9.45
CA ALA A 62 9.49 4.08 -9.76
C ALA A 62 10.47 4.22 -10.95
N ARG A 63 11.66 3.63 -10.81
CA ARG A 63 12.75 3.71 -11.81
C ARG A 63 12.98 2.39 -12.55
N ASP A 64 12.02 1.47 -12.45
CA ASP A 64 12.07 0.12 -13.01
C ASP A 64 11.47 0.01 -14.42
N GLU A 65 10.80 1.06 -14.91
CA GLU A 65 10.14 1.08 -16.22
C GLU A 65 10.44 2.38 -16.99
N THR A 66 10.39 2.31 -18.33
CA THR A 66 10.47 3.46 -19.25
C THR A 66 9.20 3.54 -20.09
N CYS A 67 8.52 4.69 -20.07
CA CYS A 67 7.17 4.83 -20.64
C CYS A 67 7.09 5.88 -21.76
N GLY A 68 8.15 6.63 -22.01
CA GLY A 68 8.21 7.71 -22.99
C GLY A 68 9.35 7.56 -23.99
N LEU A 69 9.34 8.44 -24.99
CA LEU A 69 10.44 8.60 -25.95
C LEU A 69 11.61 9.38 -25.34
N GLU A 70 11.34 10.25 -24.37
CA GLU A 70 12.34 10.99 -23.61
C GLU A 70 12.65 10.29 -22.28
N THR A 71 13.93 10.20 -21.95
CA THR A 71 14.40 9.67 -20.68
C THR A 71 14.05 10.67 -19.56
N GLY A 72 13.45 10.18 -18.47
CA GLY A 72 13.23 10.99 -17.24
C GLY A 72 11.77 11.26 -16.87
N ALA A 73 10.80 11.01 -17.74
CA ALA A 73 9.39 11.07 -17.35
C ALA A 73 9.03 9.91 -16.40
N THR A 74 8.42 10.22 -15.26
CA THR A 74 7.99 9.20 -14.29
C THR A 74 6.91 8.30 -14.90
N CYS A 75 7.19 7.00 -14.97
CA CYS A 75 6.23 5.99 -15.42
C CYS A 75 5.09 5.78 -14.43
N LYS A 76 5.46 5.36 -13.23
CA LYS A 76 4.61 4.97 -12.10
C LYS A 76 5.28 5.47 -10.84
N ASN A 77 4.54 5.55 -9.74
CA ASN A 77 5.12 5.77 -8.42
C ASN A 77 5.03 4.48 -7.59
N ASN A 78 6.02 4.30 -6.72
CA ASN A 78 5.93 3.44 -5.56
C ASN A 78 5.26 4.24 -4.43
N HIS A 79 4.62 3.51 -3.51
CA HIS A 79 3.83 4.12 -2.45
C HIS A 79 4.19 3.58 -1.08
N LEU A 80 4.29 4.49 -0.12
CA LEU A 80 4.50 4.20 1.28
C LEU A 80 3.44 4.93 2.09
N ILE A 81 2.73 4.21 2.96
CA ILE A 81 1.74 4.78 3.86
C ILE A 81 2.31 4.83 5.27
N THR A 82 2.15 5.97 5.93
CA THR A 82 2.42 6.08 7.37
C THR A 82 1.10 6.17 8.12
N VAL A 83 1.00 5.41 9.20
CA VAL A 83 -0.14 5.36 10.11
C VAL A 83 0.32 5.89 11.46
N ALA A 84 -0.44 6.80 12.06
CA ALA A 84 -0.21 7.26 13.43
C ALA A 84 -1.53 7.34 14.21
N THR A 85 -1.51 6.95 15.49
CA THR A 85 -2.63 7.13 16.43
C THR A 85 -2.69 8.58 16.94
N PHE A 86 -3.79 8.96 17.60
CA PHE A 86 -3.99 10.29 18.17
C PHE A 86 -3.70 10.37 19.68
N ASP A 87 -2.92 9.42 20.21
CA ASP A 87 -2.60 9.31 21.63
C ASP A 87 -1.50 10.29 22.09
N GLU A 88 -1.32 10.40 23.41
CA GLU A 88 -0.22 11.20 24.00
C GLU A 88 1.17 10.71 23.55
N LEU A 89 1.30 9.41 23.32
CA LEU A 89 2.47 8.76 22.74
C LEU A 89 2.03 8.02 21.46
N PRO A 90 2.05 8.69 20.29
CA PRO A 90 1.53 8.11 19.06
C PRO A 90 2.25 6.82 18.67
N GLU A 91 1.50 5.75 18.43
CA GLU A 91 2.04 4.58 17.75
C GLU A 91 2.21 4.91 16.27
N VAL A 92 3.37 4.64 15.70
CA VAL A 92 3.67 4.94 14.29
C VAL A 92 4.03 3.68 13.54
N GLN A 93 3.39 3.48 12.40
CA GLN A 93 3.73 2.43 11.46
C GLN A 93 3.99 2.97 10.07
N VAL A 94 4.85 2.25 9.34
CA VAL A 94 5.18 2.55 7.96
C VAL A 94 5.00 1.27 7.15
N HIS A 95 4.28 1.36 6.03
CA HIS A 95 3.99 0.21 5.18
C HIS A 95 4.17 0.55 3.70
N THR A 96 4.81 -0.34 2.96
CA THR A 96 4.93 -0.24 1.50
C THR A 96 3.70 -0.84 0.85
N LEU A 97 2.98 -0.06 0.04
CA LEU A 97 1.86 -0.56 -0.73
C LEU A 97 2.35 -1.35 -1.95
N GLN A 98 1.60 -2.39 -2.33
CA GLN A 98 1.81 -3.18 -3.55
C GLN A 98 1.34 -2.42 -4.79
N ALA A 99 0.35 -1.55 -4.66
CA ALA A 99 -0.11 -0.66 -5.72
C ALA A 99 1.05 0.19 -6.27
N LYS A 100 1.25 0.13 -7.58
CA LYS A 100 2.14 1.03 -8.34
C LYS A 100 1.32 1.85 -9.32
N GLY A 101 1.50 3.17 -9.35
CA GLY A 101 0.77 4.04 -10.26
C GLY A 101 0.85 5.51 -9.89
N GLU A 102 -0.01 6.33 -10.45
CA GLU A 102 -0.23 7.71 -10.02
C GLU A 102 -1.45 7.75 -9.11
N PHE A 103 -1.28 8.20 -7.86
CA PHE A 103 -2.39 8.42 -6.95
C PHE A 103 -3.33 9.50 -7.51
N VAL A 104 -4.64 9.23 -7.48
CA VAL A 104 -5.67 10.14 -8.00
C VAL A 104 -6.52 10.70 -6.87
N LYS A 105 -7.06 9.84 -6.01
CA LYS A 105 -7.91 10.25 -4.87
C LYS A 105 -8.00 9.14 -3.81
N ALA A 106 -8.45 9.53 -2.63
CA ALA A 106 -8.84 8.63 -1.56
C ALA A 106 -10.30 8.87 -1.18
N ASP A 107 -11.04 7.81 -0.89
CA ASP A 107 -12.39 7.84 -0.36
C ASP A 107 -12.40 7.09 0.98
N TRP A 108 -12.61 7.78 2.09
CA TRP A 108 -12.78 7.15 3.40
C TRP A 108 -14.12 6.41 3.47
N VAL A 109 -14.08 5.16 3.93
CA VAL A 109 -15.25 4.30 4.09
C VAL A 109 -15.83 4.52 5.49
N VAL A 110 -17.08 4.99 5.53
CA VAL A 110 -17.77 5.25 6.80
C VAL A 110 -18.10 3.92 7.49
N PRO A 111 -17.67 3.71 8.75
CA PRO A 111 -18.03 2.52 9.51
C PRO A 111 -19.54 2.44 9.69
N LYS A 112 -20.12 1.25 9.51
CA LYS A 112 -21.54 1.01 9.80
C LYS A 112 -21.84 1.03 11.31
N THR A 113 -20.82 0.80 12.14
CA THR A 113 -20.91 0.73 13.60
C THR A 113 -19.85 1.67 14.21
N PRO A 114 -20.22 2.92 14.55
CA PRO A 114 -19.26 3.96 14.94
C PRO A 114 -18.56 3.71 16.29
N GLU A 115 -19.08 2.82 17.13
CA GLU A 115 -18.55 2.59 18.50
C GLU A 115 -17.32 1.66 18.54
N THR A 116 -16.92 1.04 17.42
CA THR A 116 -15.85 0.01 17.38
C THR A 116 -14.62 0.40 16.58
N THR A 117 -14.46 1.66 16.19
CA THR A 117 -13.46 2.07 15.19
C THR A 117 -12.34 2.97 15.72
N VAL A 118 -12.09 2.94 17.03
CA VAL A 118 -10.88 3.57 17.59
C VAL A 118 -9.65 2.86 16.99
N ASP A 119 -8.69 3.65 16.51
CA ASP A 119 -7.47 3.18 15.83
C ASP A 119 -7.68 2.27 14.62
N GLN A 120 -8.81 2.46 13.91
CA GLN A 120 -9.12 1.75 12.67
C GLN A 120 -9.48 2.72 11.56
N ALA A 121 -9.14 2.36 10.33
CA ALA A 121 -9.54 3.07 9.13
C ALA A 121 -9.76 2.11 7.96
N GLU A 122 -10.75 2.43 7.12
CA GLU A 122 -10.92 1.79 5.82
C GLU A 122 -10.98 2.87 4.74
N LEU A 123 -10.18 2.70 3.68
CA LEU A 123 -10.07 3.66 2.58
C LEU A 123 -10.06 2.93 1.25
N VAL A 124 -10.74 3.51 0.27
CA VAL A 124 -10.55 3.14 -1.13
C VAL A 124 -9.61 4.17 -1.77
N LEU A 125 -8.43 3.72 -2.17
CA LEU A 125 -7.50 4.55 -2.94
C LEU A 125 -7.70 4.27 -4.43
N THR A 126 -7.76 5.33 -5.22
CA THR A 126 -7.87 5.27 -6.68
C THR A 126 -6.54 5.66 -7.31
N PHE A 127 -6.04 4.82 -8.20
CA PHE A 127 -4.79 5.01 -8.92
C PHE A 127 -5.00 4.97 -10.43
N ARG A 128 -4.19 5.75 -11.15
CA ARG A 128 -3.97 5.56 -12.58
C ARG A 128 -2.76 4.66 -12.77
N GLU A 129 -2.84 3.68 -13.67
CA GLU A 129 -1.76 2.72 -13.91
C GLU A 129 -0.44 3.41 -14.32
N TYR A 130 -0.53 4.46 -15.13
CA TYR A 130 0.61 5.24 -15.59
C TYR A 130 0.40 6.72 -15.29
N HIS A 131 1.49 7.44 -15.03
CA HIS A 131 1.46 8.87 -14.78
C HIS A 131 0.80 9.63 -15.94
N ARG A 132 -0.01 10.65 -15.62
CA ARG A 132 -0.74 11.46 -16.61
C ARG A 132 0.17 12.09 -17.68
N PHE A 133 1.39 12.47 -17.32
CA PHE A 133 2.35 13.04 -18.28
C PHE A 133 2.88 11.98 -19.25
N SER A 134 3.17 10.77 -18.74
CA SER A 134 3.62 9.64 -19.56
C SER A 134 2.54 9.19 -20.55
N THR A 135 1.28 9.11 -20.11
CA THR A 135 0.15 8.77 -21.00
C THR A 135 -0.19 9.86 -22.02
N ARG A 136 0.15 11.13 -21.75
CA ARG A 136 0.07 12.22 -22.74
C ARG A 136 1.18 12.16 -23.78
N ALA A 137 2.41 11.86 -23.34
CA ALA A 137 3.58 11.76 -24.22
C ALA A 137 3.59 10.49 -25.06
N ASN A 138 3.03 9.39 -24.55
CA ASN A 138 2.96 8.11 -25.25
C ASN A 138 1.51 7.59 -25.30
N PRO A 139 0.78 7.86 -26.40
CA PRO A 139 -0.60 7.42 -26.57
C PRO A 139 -0.82 5.90 -26.57
N LYS A 140 0.25 5.08 -26.69
CA LYS A 140 0.15 3.61 -26.63
C LYS A 140 -0.03 3.09 -25.20
N LEU A 141 0.24 3.91 -24.18
CA LEU A 141 0.05 3.50 -22.80
C LEU A 141 -1.45 3.46 -22.46
N PRO A 142 -1.92 2.38 -21.80
CA PRO A 142 -3.31 2.29 -21.42
C PRO A 142 -3.64 3.35 -20.36
N LYS A 143 -4.77 4.03 -20.53
CA LYS A 143 -5.31 4.99 -19.55
C LYS A 143 -6.15 4.28 -18.49
N LYS A 144 -5.66 3.16 -17.96
CA LYS A 144 -6.38 2.36 -16.98
C LYS A 144 -6.35 3.02 -15.60
N VAL A 145 -7.47 2.90 -14.90
CA VAL A 145 -7.64 3.27 -13.50
C VAL A 145 -7.97 2.01 -12.74
N PHE A 146 -7.38 1.86 -11.56
CA PHE A 146 -7.66 0.77 -10.65
C PHE A 146 -7.83 1.30 -9.23
N GLN A 147 -8.45 0.50 -8.38
CA GLN A 147 -8.70 0.86 -6.99
C GLN A 147 -8.13 -0.22 -6.08
N VAL A 148 -7.63 0.19 -4.93
CA VAL A 148 -7.27 -0.72 -3.84
C VAL A 148 -8.06 -0.31 -2.60
N ASN A 149 -8.53 -1.31 -1.87
CA ASN A 149 -9.10 -1.13 -0.55
C ASN A 149 -8.00 -1.33 0.48
N LEU A 150 -7.84 -0.36 1.37
CA LEU A 150 -6.96 -0.44 2.52
C LEU A 150 -7.82 -0.64 3.77
N LYS A 151 -7.54 -1.70 4.52
CA LYS A 151 -8.02 -1.86 5.90
C LYS A 151 -6.84 -1.69 6.83
N ILE A 152 -6.95 -0.74 7.74
CA ILE A 152 -5.84 -0.25 8.54
C ILE A 152 -6.22 -0.33 10.01
N THR A 153 -5.30 -0.84 10.81
CA THR A 153 -5.30 -0.72 12.27
C THR A 153 -3.98 -0.09 12.71
N SER A 154 -3.84 0.27 14.00
CA SER A 154 -2.54 0.70 14.53
C SER A 154 -1.44 -0.36 14.39
N ALA A 155 -1.81 -1.63 14.19
CA ALA A 155 -0.91 -2.77 14.13
C ALA A 155 -0.58 -3.25 12.70
N ARG A 156 -1.46 -2.98 11.73
CA ARG A 156 -1.39 -3.62 10.40
C ARG A 156 -2.09 -2.80 9.32
N VAL A 157 -1.54 -2.88 8.10
CA VAL A 157 -2.20 -2.45 6.86
C VAL A 157 -2.48 -3.69 5.99
N GLU A 158 -3.74 -3.87 5.59
CA GLU A 158 -4.15 -4.86 4.60
C GLU A 158 -4.56 -4.14 3.30
N GLU A 159 -3.95 -4.54 2.18
CA GLU A 159 -4.24 -4.02 0.86
C GLU A 159 -4.92 -5.09 0.00
N VAL A 160 -6.07 -4.73 -0.61
CA VAL A 160 -6.82 -5.60 -1.52
C VAL A 160 -7.10 -4.86 -2.82
N LEU A 161 -6.62 -5.40 -3.94
CA LEU A 161 -6.96 -4.87 -5.27
C LEU A 161 -8.45 -5.10 -5.56
N LEU A 162 -9.17 -4.01 -5.85
CA LEU A 162 -10.56 -4.08 -6.25
C LEU A 162 -10.66 -4.34 -7.74
N THR A 163 -11.23 -5.47 -8.13
CA THR A 163 -11.27 -5.94 -9.53
C THR A 163 -12.23 -5.18 -10.45
N LYS A 164 -12.68 -3.97 -10.07
CA LYS A 164 -13.50 -3.14 -10.95
C LYS A 164 -12.57 -2.28 -11.81
N GLN A 165 -12.34 -2.70 -13.06
CA GLN A 165 -11.82 -1.81 -14.07
C GLN A 165 -12.80 -0.66 -14.27
N VAL A 166 -12.50 0.50 -13.69
CA VAL A 166 -13.23 1.73 -14.01
C VAL A 166 -12.68 2.21 -15.35
N SER A 167 -13.26 1.68 -16.43
CA SER A 167 -13.07 2.20 -17.78
C SER A 167 -13.86 3.48 -17.91
N ASN A 168 -13.25 4.62 -17.60
CA ASN A 168 -13.80 5.90 -18.03
C ASN A 168 -13.29 6.21 -19.45
N GLN A 169 -14.27 6.31 -20.36
CA GLN A 169 -14.16 6.95 -21.66
C GLN A 169 -13.57 8.37 -21.54
#